data_AF-A0A416JVP3-F1
#
_entry.id   AF-A0A416JVP3-F1
#
_cell.length_a   1.000
_cell.length_b   1.000
_cell.length_c   1.000
_cell.angle_alpha   90.00
_cell.angle_beta   90.00
_cell.angle_gamma   90.00
#
_symmetry.space_group_name_H-M   'P 1'
#
loop_
_entity.id
_entity.type
_entity.pdbx_description
1 polymer ?
#
loop_
_entity_poly.entity_id
_entity_poly.type
_entity_poly.pdbx_seq_one_letter_code
_entity_poly.pdbx_strand_id
1 'polypeptide(L)'
;MEKEFTLKSELVRDDVDRQMVYLVRRFTDLSDEDMGILLEMAHSLPFVGNLESGDTYINVLTRNGESMVVAQYRHPDCDLYKRSIIGDIEKKEDEPAVYRALEKGISGRGLIGIIDDGRLLVRHTVSPILSKDGRVIGSLTYEYPNAAMDTELSVLRTKRERPVCSAIS
;
A
#
# COMPACT_ATOMS: atom_id res chain seq x y z
N MET A 1 -7.40 10.98 -33.02
CA MET A 1 -7.61 12.03 -32.00
C MET A 1 -6.97 11.52 -30.73
N GLU A 2 -5.67 11.76 -30.60
CA GLU A 2 -4.88 11.34 -29.45
C GLU A 2 -5.30 12.19 -28.25
N LYS A 3 -5.83 11.56 -27.20
CA LYS A 3 -5.98 12.23 -25.92
C LYS A 3 -4.61 12.23 -25.26
N GLU A 4 -3.84 13.27 -25.53
CA GLU A 4 -2.67 13.60 -24.74
C GLU A 4 -3.17 14.18 -23.41
N PHE A 5 -3.43 13.30 -22.44
CA PHE A 5 -3.64 13.74 -21.06
C PHE A 5 -2.27 13.74 -20.39
N THR A 6 -1.59 14.87 -20.49
CA THR A 6 -0.35 15.11 -19.78
C THR A 6 -0.67 15.11 -18.29
N LEU A 7 -0.25 14.07 -17.54
CA LEU A 7 -0.10 14.16 -16.08
C LEU A 7 0.43 15.56 -15.78
N LYS A 8 -0.31 16.36 -15.00
CA LYS A 8 0.15 17.71 -14.66
C LYS A 8 1.55 17.55 -14.07
N SER A 9 2.57 18.03 -14.78
CA SER A 9 3.98 17.86 -14.41
C SER A 9 4.29 18.36 -13.01
N GLU A 10 3.41 19.21 -12.47
CA GLU A 10 3.43 19.77 -11.12
C GLU A 10 3.19 18.75 -10.00
N LEU A 11 2.58 17.59 -10.27
CA LEU A 11 2.33 16.57 -9.25
C LEU A 11 3.51 15.61 -9.03
N VAL A 12 4.43 15.47 -9.98
CA VAL A 12 5.60 14.60 -9.83
C VAL A 12 6.75 15.42 -9.24
N ARG A 13 7.00 15.25 -7.94
CA ARG A 13 7.90 16.10 -7.15
C ARG A 13 9.33 15.55 -7.09
N ASP A 14 9.49 14.24 -7.04
CA ASP A 14 10.78 13.58 -6.80
C ASP A 14 10.90 12.21 -7.51
N ASP A 15 11.99 11.49 -7.23
CA ASP A 15 12.24 10.16 -7.80
C ASP A 15 11.27 9.09 -7.29
N VAL A 16 10.69 9.26 -6.09
CA VAL A 16 9.70 8.33 -5.52
C VAL A 16 8.40 8.44 -6.31
N ASP A 17 7.97 9.67 -6.63
CA ASP A 17 6.80 9.89 -7.49
C ASP A 17 7.02 9.31 -8.89
N ARG A 18 8.23 9.45 -9.47
CA ARG A 18 8.55 8.83 -10.76
C ARG A 18 8.49 7.31 -10.71
N GLN A 19 8.98 6.71 -9.62
CA GLN A 19 8.90 5.27 -9.40
C GLN A 19 7.45 4.80 -9.30
N MET A 20 6.62 5.50 -8.53
CA MET A 20 5.20 5.23 -8.40
C MET A 20 4.48 5.30 -9.76
N VAL A 21 4.70 6.38 -10.51
CA VAL A 21 4.14 6.56 -11.86
C VAL A 21 4.55 5.42 -12.79
N TYR A 22 5.82 5.03 -12.76
CA TYR A 22 6.33 3.90 -13.54
C TYR A 22 5.61 2.60 -13.18
N LEU A 23 5.54 2.24 -11.90
CA LEU A 23 4.92 1.01 -11.42
C LEU A 23 3.44 0.95 -11.79
N VAL A 24 2.69 2.01 -11.50
CA VAL A 24 1.24 2.04 -11.75
C VAL A 24 0.96 1.96 -13.27
N ARG A 25 1.68 2.71 -14.11
CA ARG A 25 1.52 2.62 -15.58
C ARG A 25 1.94 1.27 -16.14
N ARG A 26 2.96 0.64 -15.55
CA ARG A 26 3.46 -0.64 -16.04
C ARG A 26 2.53 -1.79 -15.71
N PHE A 27 1.87 -1.77 -14.56
CA PHE A 27 1.17 -2.94 -14.02
C PHE A 27 -0.35 -2.80 -13.90
N THR A 28 -0.92 -1.61 -14.11
CA THR A 28 -2.37 -1.34 -14.02
C THR A 28 -2.91 -0.71 -15.30
N ASP A 29 -4.23 -0.62 -15.43
CA ASP A 29 -4.93 0.15 -16.49
C ASP A 29 -5.51 1.46 -15.94
N LEU A 30 -4.95 1.99 -14.85
CA LEU A 30 -5.41 3.24 -14.25
C LEU A 30 -5.12 4.43 -15.17
N SER A 31 -6.07 5.35 -15.21
CA SER A 31 -5.94 6.57 -16.01
C SER A 31 -4.95 7.56 -15.40
N ASP A 32 -4.50 8.56 -16.17
CA ASP A 32 -3.68 9.64 -15.64
C ASP A 32 -4.43 10.51 -14.61
N GLU A 33 -5.76 10.54 -14.66
CA GLU A 33 -6.60 11.17 -13.63
C GLU A 33 -6.56 10.38 -12.32
N ASP A 34 -6.68 9.05 -12.39
CA ASP A 34 -6.54 8.16 -11.22
C ASP A 34 -5.13 8.27 -10.63
N MET A 35 -4.10 8.33 -11.48
CA MET A 35 -2.72 8.56 -11.06
C MET A 35 -2.55 9.87 -10.28
N GLY A 36 -3.22 10.95 -10.72
CA GLY A 36 -3.19 12.23 -10.01
C GLY A 36 -3.69 12.10 -8.57
N ILE A 37 -4.82 11.39 -8.38
CA ILE A 37 -5.38 11.12 -7.04
C ILE A 37 -4.43 10.27 -6.21
N LEU A 38 -3.83 9.23 -6.81
CA LEU A 38 -2.88 8.38 -6.12
C LEU A 38 -1.62 9.14 -5.67
N LEU A 39 -1.09 10.05 -6.50
CA LEU A 39 0.03 10.92 -6.14
C LEU A 39 -0.33 11.87 -4.99
N GLU A 40 -1.50 12.51 -5.05
CA GLU A 40 -1.99 13.35 -3.96
C GLU A 40 -2.09 12.57 -2.63
N MET A 41 -2.60 11.34 -2.69
CA MET A 41 -2.64 10.44 -1.54
C MET A 41 -1.23 10.04 -1.08
N ALA A 42 -0.31 9.75 -2.00
CA ALA A 42 1.09 9.42 -1.67
C ALA A 42 1.77 10.57 -0.93
N HIS A 43 1.54 11.82 -1.34
CA HIS A 43 2.05 13.00 -0.65
C HIS A 43 1.43 13.24 0.73
N SER A 44 0.27 12.64 1.01
CA SER A 44 -0.36 12.71 2.33
C SER A 44 0.18 11.69 3.33
N LEU A 45 0.88 10.64 2.87
CA LEU A 45 1.37 9.54 3.71
C LEU A 45 2.19 9.99 4.92
N PRO A 46 3.17 10.93 4.80
CA PRO A 46 3.92 11.39 5.96
C PRO A 46 3.04 12.03 7.04
N PHE A 47 1.99 12.77 6.65
CA PHE A 47 1.10 13.42 7.61
C PHE A 47 0.26 12.39 8.36
N VAL A 48 -0.28 11.38 7.65
CA VAL A 48 -1.03 10.28 8.28
C VAL A 48 -0.12 9.50 9.22
N GLY A 49 1.06 9.09 8.76
CA GLY A 49 2.01 8.32 9.56
C GLY A 49 2.48 9.07 10.81
N ASN A 50 2.72 10.38 10.70
CA ASN A 50 3.13 11.20 11.85
C ASN A 50 1.99 11.42 12.87
N LEU A 51 0.74 11.59 12.41
CA LEU A 51 -0.41 11.75 13.30
C LEU A 51 -0.72 10.47 14.07
N GLU A 52 -0.62 9.33 13.38
CA GLU A 52 -0.97 8.03 13.95
C GLU A 52 0.22 7.31 14.59
N SER A 53 1.45 7.79 14.39
CA SER A 53 2.71 7.18 14.86
C SER A 53 2.97 5.77 14.28
N GLY A 54 2.91 5.64 12.95
CA GLY A 54 3.29 4.40 12.29
C GLY A 54 3.50 4.48 10.78
N ASP A 55 3.82 3.34 10.19
CA ASP A 55 4.11 3.21 8.76
C ASP A 55 2.82 3.34 7.95
N THR A 56 2.92 3.99 6.79
CA THR A 56 1.80 4.09 5.85
C THR A 56 2.24 3.76 4.43
N TYR A 57 1.37 3.15 3.65
CA TYR A 57 1.67 2.78 2.28
C TYR A 57 0.40 2.66 1.44
N ILE A 58 0.59 2.68 0.12
CA ILE A 58 -0.49 2.55 -0.86
C ILE A 58 -0.28 1.29 -1.68
N ASN A 59 -1.34 0.49 -1.79
CA ASN A 59 -1.41 -0.62 -2.73
C ASN A 59 -2.29 -0.28 -3.93
N VAL A 60 -1.98 -0.89 -5.07
CA VAL A 60 -2.88 -0.96 -6.24
C VAL A 60 -3.10 -2.40 -6.64
N LEU A 61 -4.23 -2.66 -7.31
CA LEU A 61 -4.49 -3.96 -7.92
C LEU A 61 -3.91 -3.97 -9.34
N THR A 62 -2.99 -4.90 -9.60
CA THR A 62 -2.43 -5.09 -10.94
C THR A 62 -3.44 -5.70 -11.90
N ARG A 63 -3.14 -5.67 -13.20
CA ARG A 63 -3.92 -6.35 -14.25
C ARG A 63 -4.12 -7.85 -14.01
N ASN A 64 -3.21 -8.47 -13.25
CA ASN A 64 -3.27 -9.89 -12.88
C ASN A 64 -4.09 -10.14 -11.59
N GLY A 65 -4.63 -9.10 -10.97
CA GLY A 65 -5.34 -9.22 -9.69
C GLY A 65 -4.42 -9.36 -8.48
N GLU A 66 -3.15 -8.98 -8.60
CA GLU A 66 -2.18 -9.01 -7.50
C GLU A 66 -2.09 -7.65 -6.81
N SER A 67 -2.00 -7.62 -5.48
CA SER A 67 -1.73 -6.38 -4.72
C SER A 67 -0.27 -6.00 -4.86
N MET A 68 0.01 -4.75 -5.26
CA MET A 68 1.37 -4.21 -5.37
C MET A 68 1.48 -2.91 -4.57
N VAL A 69 2.52 -2.77 -3.74
CA VAL A 69 2.81 -1.52 -3.04
C VAL A 69 3.45 -0.52 -4.00
N VAL A 70 2.92 0.70 -4.08
CA VAL A 70 3.37 1.73 -5.04
C VAL A 70 3.85 3.03 -4.40
N ALA A 71 3.55 3.24 -3.12
CA ALA A 71 4.06 4.36 -2.33
C ALA A 71 4.20 3.93 -0.88
N GLN A 72 5.18 4.48 -0.17
CA GLN A 72 5.44 4.16 1.23
C GLN A 72 5.97 5.40 1.96
N TYR A 73 5.52 5.59 3.18
CA TYR A 73 6.17 6.40 4.19
C TYR A 73 6.61 5.51 5.35
N ARG A 74 7.90 5.57 5.68
CA ARG A 74 8.52 4.86 6.81
C ARG A 74 8.66 5.83 7.97
N HIS A 75 7.90 5.61 9.03
CA HIS A 75 7.96 6.48 10.19
C HIS A 75 9.29 6.27 10.94
N PRO A 76 10.03 7.33 11.30
CA PRO A 76 11.36 7.22 11.90
C PRO A 76 11.41 6.32 13.15
N ASP A 77 10.37 6.39 13.98
CA ASP A 77 10.27 5.62 15.23
C ASP A 77 9.55 4.26 15.08
N CYS A 78 9.00 3.98 13.89
CA CYS A 78 8.11 2.85 13.65
C CYS A 78 8.38 2.22 12.28
N ASP A 79 9.65 2.15 11.87
CA ASP A 79 10.04 1.48 10.63
C ASP A 79 9.86 -0.04 10.78
N LEU A 80 8.68 -0.56 10.44
CA LEU A 80 8.28 -1.96 10.67
C LEU A 80 9.04 -2.92 9.77
N TYR A 81 9.25 -2.52 8.52
CA TYR A 81 9.81 -3.38 7.48
C TYR A 81 11.34 -3.28 7.34
N LYS A 82 11.98 -2.26 7.91
CA LYS A 82 13.44 -2.01 7.85
C LYS A 82 14.03 -1.84 6.45
N ARG A 83 13.19 -1.92 5.41
CA ARG A 83 13.52 -1.71 4.00
C ARG A 83 12.36 -1.03 3.27
N SER A 84 12.64 -0.53 2.07
CA SER A 84 11.56 -0.17 1.15
C SER A 84 10.78 -1.42 0.73
N ILE A 85 9.45 -1.31 0.75
CA ILE A 85 8.53 -2.33 0.21
C ILE A 85 7.88 -1.89 -1.11
N ILE A 86 8.26 -0.73 -1.66
CA ILE A 86 7.73 -0.25 -2.95
C ILE A 86 8.09 -1.25 -4.05
N GLY A 87 7.07 -1.71 -4.78
CA GLY A 87 7.16 -2.74 -5.82
C GLY A 87 6.93 -4.17 -5.32
N ASP A 88 6.80 -4.40 -4.01
CA ASP A 88 6.49 -5.72 -3.48
C ASP A 88 5.09 -6.17 -3.90
N ILE A 89 4.98 -7.45 -4.28
CA ILE A 89 3.71 -8.12 -4.54
C ILE A 89 3.27 -8.89 -3.30
N GLU A 90 2.10 -8.53 -2.78
CA GLU A 90 1.47 -9.15 -1.61
C GLU A 90 0.44 -10.19 -2.05
N LYS A 91 0.45 -11.36 -1.41
CA LYS A 91 -0.54 -12.40 -1.70
C LYS A 91 -1.83 -12.15 -0.94
N LYS A 92 -2.94 -12.62 -1.50
CA LYS A 92 -4.27 -12.48 -0.90
C LYS A 92 -4.40 -13.20 0.44
N GLU A 93 -3.72 -14.33 0.60
CA GLU A 93 -3.73 -15.10 1.84
C GLU A 93 -2.99 -14.38 2.97
N ASP A 94 -1.95 -13.62 2.60
CA ASP A 94 -1.12 -12.86 3.54
C ASP A 94 -1.80 -11.52 3.88
N GLU A 95 -2.48 -10.88 2.91
CA GLU A 95 -3.10 -9.55 3.03
C GLU A 95 -4.61 -9.48 2.69
N PRO A 96 -5.46 -10.27 3.35
CA PRO A 96 -6.89 -10.31 3.04
C PRO A 96 -7.61 -8.97 3.27
N ALA A 97 -7.11 -8.14 4.19
CA ALA A 97 -7.65 -6.81 4.46
C ALA A 97 -7.44 -5.83 3.30
N VAL A 98 -6.22 -5.83 2.74
CA VAL A 98 -5.86 -5.06 1.54
C VAL A 98 -6.72 -5.48 0.36
N TYR A 99 -6.82 -6.78 0.12
CA TYR A 99 -7.67 -7.31 -0.96
C TYR A 99 -9.15 -6.99 -0.78
N ARG A 100 -9.66 -6.99 0.46
CA ARG A 100 -11.05 -6.58 0.73
C ARG A 100 -11.29 -5.10 0.41
N ALA A 101 -10.32 -4.23 0.67
CA ALA A 101 -10.40 -2.83 0.27
C ALA A 101 -10.30 -2.68 -1.26
N LEU A 102 -9.32 -3.32 -1.89
CA LEU A 102 -9.06 -3.23 -3.33
C LEU A 102 -10.21 -3.80 -4.19
N GLU A 103 -10.73 -4.98 -3.84
CA GLU A 103 -11.73 -5.69 -4.66
C GLU A 103 -13.17 -5.26 -4.34
N LYS A 104 -13.45 -4.89 -3.09
CA LYS A 104 -14.82 -4.68 -2.60
C LYS A 104 -15.10 -3.27 -2.12
N GLY A 105 -14.08 -2.42 -2.03
CA GLY A 105 -14.23 -1.05 -1.50
C GLY A 105 -14.59 -1.01 -0.02
N ILE A 106 -14.28 -2.06 0.75
CA ILE A 106 -14.67 -2.12 2.17
C ILE A 106 -13.46 -1.89 3.07
N SER A 107 -13.53 -0.85 3.89
CA SER A 107 -12.50 -0.52 4.88
C SER A 107 -12.40 -1.60 5.99
N GLY A 108 -11.21 -1.74 6.55
CA GLY A 108 -10.94 -2.52 7.76
C GLY A 108 -10.19 -1.65 8.77
N ARG A 109 -10.52 -1.74 10.06
CA ARG A 109 -9.89 -0.93 11.13
C ARG A 109 -9.43 -1.79 12.28
N GLY A 110 -8.23 -1.51 12.77
CA GLY A 110 -7.66 -2.16 13.95
C GLY A 110 -7.50 -3.67 13.83
N LEU A 111 -7.36 -4.20 12.60
CA LEU A 111 -7.14 -5.62 12.36
C LEU A 111 -5.73 -5.99 12.77
N ILE A 112 -5.53 -7.22 13.21
CA ILE A 112 -4.24 -7.70 13.70
C ILE A 112 -3.54 -8.49 12.60
N GLY A 113 -2.32 -8.07 12.27
CA GLY A 113 -1.39 -8.77 11.39
C GLY A 113 -0.20 -9.32 12.17
N ILE A 114 0.48 -10.30 11.58
CA ILE A 114 1.71 -10.87 12.13
C ILE A 114 2.80 -10.79 11.06
N ILE A 115 3.91 -10.12 11.39
CA ILE A 115 5.06 -9.92 10.52
C ILE A 115 6.37 -10.41 11.20
N ASP A 116 7.49 -10.42 10.47
CA ASP A 116 8.80 -10.94 10.92
C ASP A 116 8.73 -12.40 11.44
N ASP A 117 8.24 -13.30 10.59
CA ASP A 117 8.12 -14.76 10.87
C ASP A 117 7.44 -15.09 12.23
N GLY A 118 6.45 -14.28 12.62
CA GLY A 118 5.70 -14.51 13.85
C GLY A 118 6.08 -13.63 15.03
N ARG A 119 7.13 -12.80 14.91
CA ARG A 119 7.70 -12.08 16.05
C ARG A 119 7.03 -10.76 16.36
N LEU A 120 6.42 -10.12 15.36
CA LEU A 120 5.80 -8.81 15.54
C LEU A 120 4.32 -8.85 15.23
N LEU A 121 3.49 -8.56 16.24
CA LEU A 121 2.08 -8.26 16.03
C LEU A 121 1.94 -6.79 15.66
N VAL A 122 1.26 -6.55 14.56
CA VAL A 122 0.92 -5.19 14.10
C VAL A 122 -0.58 -5.03 14.10
N ARG A 123 -1.05 -3.81 14.32
CA ARG A 123 -2.41 -3.42 14.01
C ARG A 123 -2.39 -2.62 12.73
N HIS A 124 -3.37 -2.87 11.87
CA HIS A 124 -3.52 -2.09 10.67
C HIS A 124 -4.94 -1.60 10.42
N THR A 125 -5.00 -0.48 9.72
CA THR A 125 -6.23 0.08 9.18
C THR A 125 -6.03 0.23 7.68
N VAL A 126 -7.00 -0.27 6.92
CA VAL A 126 -6.99 -0.24 5.46
C VAL A 126 -8.25 0.49 4.99
N SER A 127 -8.08 1.46 4.09
CA SER A 127 -9.17 2.21 3.47
C SER A 127 -9.02 2.23 1.95
N PRO A 128 -10.09 2.02 1.16
CA PRO A 128 -10.01 2.12 -0.28
C PRO A 128 -9.77 3.57 -0.71
N ILE A 129 -8.95 3.76 -1.73
CA ILE A 129 -8.79 5.03 -2.44
C ILE A 129 -9.73 4.97 -3.64
N LEU A 130 -10.59 5.97 -3.77
CA LEU A 130 -11.60 6.03 -4.81
C LEU A 130 -11.22 7.07 -5.87
N SER A 131 -11.49 6.74 -7.13
CA SER A 131 -11.51 7.71 -8.22
C SER A 131 -12.70 8.67 -8.09
N LYS A 132 -12.75 9.70 -8.94
CA LYS A 132 -13.86 10.67 -8.95
C LYS A 132 -15.22 10.06 -9.26
N ASP A 133 -15.26 8.96 -10.02
CA ASP A 133 -16.46 8.19 -10.34
C ASP A 133 -16.79 7.10 -9.29
N GLY A 134 -16.03 7.02 -8.20
CA GLY A 134 -16.30 6.12 -7.07
C GLY A 134 -15.77 4.70 -7.24
N ARG A 135 -14.97 4.42 -8.27
CA ARG A 135 -14.29 3.14 -8.47
C ARG A 135 -13.05 3.05 -7.57
N VAL A 136 -12.75 1.85 -7.07
CA VAL A 136 -11.53 1.63 -6.28
C VAL A 136 -10.32 1.67 -7.21
N ILE A 137 -9.34 2.51 -6.86
CA ILE A 137 -8.08 2.69 -7.62
C ILE A 137 -6.84 2.34 -6.80
N GLY A 138 -7.00 2.14 -5.49
CA GLY A 138 -5.94 1.69 -4.61
C GLY A 138 -6.46 1.48 -3.20
N SER A 139 -5.57 1.22 -2.26
CA SER A 139 -5.86 1.21 -0.83
C SER A 139 -4.77 1.92 -0.05
N LEU A 140 -5.16 2.72 0.92
CA LEU A 140 -4.30 3.31 1.92
C LEU A 140 -4.25 2.37 3.13
N THR A 141 -3.04 1.99 3.53
CA THR A 141 -2.80 1.19 4.71
C THR A 141 -1.98 1.99 5.72
N TYR A 142 -2.38 1.91 6.98
CA TYR A 142 -1.65 2.42 8.14
C TYR A 142 -1.38 1.24 9.07
N GLU A 143 -0.13 1.03 9.46
CA GLU A 143 0.30 -0.05 10.35
C GLU A 143 1.17 0.45 11.51
N TYR A 144 0.99 -0.16 12.68
CA TYR A 144 1.75 0.16 13.89
C TYR A 144 1.91 -1.07 14.79
N PRO A 145 2.92 -1.13 15.66
CA PRO A 145 3.11 -2.22 16.61
C PRO A 145 1.91 -2.36 17.54
N ASN A 146 1.43 -3.58 17.74
CA ASN A 146 0.42 -3.84 18.75
C ASN A 146 1.08 -3.83 20.14
N ALA A 147 0.87 -2.75 20.92
CA ALA A 147 1.46 -2.60 22.25
C ALA A 147 0.82 -3.49 23.35
N ALA A 148 -0.29 -4.18 23.08
CA ALA A 148 -1.02 -4.96 24.08
C ALA A 148 -0.93 -6.48 23.81
N MET A 149 -0.35 -7.21 24.78
CA MET A 149 -0.30 -8.68 24.82
C MET A 149 -1.66 -9.37 25.12
N ASP A 150 -2.77 -8.62 25.15
CA ASP A 150 -4.04 -9.08 25.75
C ASP A 150 -5.22 -9.12 24.77
N THR A 151 -4.98 -9.25 23.46
CA THR A 151 -6.06 -9.36 22.47
C THR A 151 -6.15 -10.79 21.94
N GLU A 152 -7.32 -11.41 22.10
CA GLU A 152 -7.62 -12.71 21.50
C GLU A 152 -7.32 -12.70 20.00
N LEU A 153 -6.41 -13.58 19.62
CA LEU A 153 -5.94 -13.82 18.26
C LEU A 153 -7.07 -14.37 17.39
N SER A 154 -7.84 -13.50 16.76
CA SER A 154 -8.57 -13.84 15.53
C SER A 154 -7.55 -13.84 14.38
N VAL A 155 -6.74 -14.90 14.33
CA VAL A 155 -5.57 -15.07 13.46
C VAL A 155 -5.96 -15.01 11.98
N LEU A 156 -5.49 -13.99 11.27
CA LEU A 156 -5.18 -14.08 9.85
C LEU A 156 -3.66 -14.32 9.72
N ARG A 157 -3.29 -15.34 8.93
CA ARG A 157 -1.94 -15.91 8.87
C ARG A 157 -0.98 -15.04 8.03
N THR A 158 0.06 -14.57 8.71
CA THR A 158 1.49 -14.42 8.30
C THR A 158 1.83 -13.69 6.99
N LYS A 159 2.41 -12.47 7.11
CA LYS A 159 3.34 -11.95 6.09
C LYS A 159 4.65 -12.73 6.20
N ARG A 160 4.92 -13.69 5.29
CA ARG A 160 6.25 -14.31 5.19
C ARG A 160 7.19 -13.37 4.45
N GLU A 161 8.36 -13.07 5.03
CA GLU A 161 9.46 -12.54 4.23
C GLU A 161 9.79 -13.55 3.13
N ARG A 162 9.59 -13.16 1.86
CA ARG A 162 10.06 -13.97 0.74
C ARG A 162 11.54 -13.63 0.49
N PRO A 163 12.42 -14.64 0.33
CA PRO A 163 13.73 -14.39 -0.25
C PRO A 163 13.53 -13.87 -1.67
N VAL A 164 14.26 -12.82 -2.01
CA VAL A 164 14.32 -12.26 -3.37
C VAL A 164 14.60 -13.41 -4.33
N CYS A 165 13.70 -13.61 -5.29
CA CYS A 165 13.94 -14.52 -6.38
C CYS A 165 15.22 -14.03 -7.07
N SER A 166 16.29 -14.83 -6.96
CA SER A 166 17.55 -14.61 -7.67
C SER A 166 17.23 -14.34 -9.13
N ALA A 167 17.56 -13.14 -9.60
CA ALA A 167 17.56 -12.84 -11.02
C ALA A 167 18.40 -13.92 -11.73
N ILE A 168 17.74 -14.56 -12.68
CA ILE A 168 18.27 -15.59 -13.55
C ILE A 168 19.47 -14.99 -14.29
N SER A 169 20.55 -15.77 -14.35
CA SER A 169 21.78 -15.53 -15.10
C SER A 169 21.57 -15.16 -16.57
#